data_AF-A0A1G6R2V7-F1
#
_entry.id   AF-A0A1G6R2V7-F1
#
_cell.length_a   1.000
_cell.length_b   1.000
_cell.length_c   1.000
_cell.angle_alpha   90.00
_cell.angle_beta   90.00
_cell.angle_gamma   90.00
#
_symmetry.space_group_name_H-M   'P 1'
#
loop_
_entity.id
_entity.type
_entity.pdbx_description
1 polymer ?
#
loop_
_entity_poly.entity_id
_entity_poly.type
_entity_poly.pdbx_seq_one_letter_code
_entity_poly.pdbx_strand_id
1 'polypeptide(L)'
;MTLVSLSDVPSVAIDPVALSSVAASLRRYADSVSDSSERLTTRWSTLHLDYRAPEAGELLSRMSVVPRAADDFAATTKRVATIMAQLADHLALAREQERSLRDEIETFRDAVRRFRATSDDTGLGSTGDTWGPGQFIRNQTLLSECLAVRTLRDTAIEEARGDLASIGRPDVFLLNADPAGATTRSMSAWAAEYDAVANDVGFAILEKLSAGTADDARALLALHDDWRRLLLESPPDAAAVNTWWIGRATENPRSLEALIFGAPLIVGSLGGVPPVSRVAANALNAHTRARAVDAEIRRLEEAGRSGEPAAASAERRAAIERLRKQRDYLQRAADGDVQLYLYEPDSQSIIEMIGTLDGTTTDVITYVPGTFTSVHSFYGDEVQQVGRWLQTNDSRVTTFVWKEGPFPGEDAGSGQANLGRILEANDESAAQASGRLIAEFQRELLCASPQAASAQQDAMGHSWGLAAITSSEVAGARYSQVHSLAGAGMPSGWVPNTDTRYFHWGYTDALSIAQGAGVVWDGRIPTRDSSFSSHLYGRDGDFTLYLPSGAGSDAAVFSTRPPLSIPLTTTPIENHNLIASQDAENQSALEDIYREVRK
;
A
#
# COMPACT_ATOMS: atom_id res chain seq x y z
N MET A 1 -45.55 28.31 -26.53
CA MET A 1 -45.21 27.60 -25.27
C MET A 1 -43.80 27.01 -25.37
N THR A 2 -43.04 26.94 -24.27
CA THR A 2 -41.60 26.61 -24.32
C THR A 2 -41.34 25.11 -24.41
N LEU A 3 -40.55 24.70 -25.42
CA LEU A 3 -40.03 23.34 -25.57
C LEU A 3 -38.95 23.07 -24.52
N VAL A 4 -39.04 21.95 -23.81
CA VAL A 4 -38.06 21.52 -22.80
C VAL A 4 -36.64 21.56 -23.35
N SER A 5 -35.71 22.08 -22.57
CA SER A 5 -34.33 22.36 -22.94
C SER A 5 -33.36 21.70 -21.96
N LEU A 6 -32.10 21.53 -22.40
CA LEU A 6 -31.05 21.00 -21.53
C LEU A 6 -30.74 21.90 -20.33
N SER A 7 -31.11 23.19 -20.39
CA SER A 7 -31.02 24.11 -19.24
C SER A 7 -32.11 23.88 -18.18
N ASP A 8 -33.18 23.14 -18.51
CA ASP A 8 -34.22 22.79 -17.54
C ASP A 8 -33.77 21.62 -16.64
N VAL A 9 -32.80 20.81 -17.11
CA VAL A 9 -32.24 19.69 -16.36
C VAL A 9 -31.32 20.20 -15.24
N PRO A 10 -31.60 19.89 -13.96
CA PRO A 10 -30.75 20.32 -12.84
C PRO A 10 -29.40 19.59 -12.86
N SER A 11 -28.30 20.32 -12.62
CA SER A 11 -26.97 19.73 -12.47
C SER A 11 -26.72 19.24 -11.05
N VAL A 12 -26.16 18.04 -10.91
CA VAL A 12 -25.64 17.52 -9.63
C VAL A 12 -24.13 17.78 -9.54
N ALA A 13 -23.74 18.90 -8.91
CA ALA A 13 -22.34 19.35 -8.83
C ALA A 13 -21.47 18.59 -7.81
N ILE A 14 -22.08 18.07 -6.74
CA ILE A 14 -21.39 17.31 -5.69
C ILE A 14 -21.14 15.89 -6.21
N ASP A 15 -19.92 15.38 -6.09
CA ASP A 15 -19.59 14.02 -6.49
C ASP A 15 -20.00 12.96 -5.45
N PRO A 16 -20.97 12.07 -5.75
CA PRO A 16 -21.43 11.04 -4.83
C PRO A 16 -20.34 10.02 -4.47
N VAL A 17 -19.46 9.69 -5.41
CA VAL A 17 -18.39 8.70 -5.19
C VAL A 17 -17.37 9.23 -4.20
N ALA A 18 -16.89 10.47 -4.39
CA ALA A 18 -16.04 11.14 -3.42
C ALA A 18 -16.71 11.24 -2.04
N LEU A 19 -18.00 11.59 -1.98
CA LEU A 19 -18.73 11.74 -0.71
C LEU A 19 -18.85 10.41 0.05
N SER A 20 -19.14 9.31 -0.67
CA SER A 20 -19.19 7.96 -0.10
C SER A 20 -17.82 7.48 0.38
N SER A 21 -16.75 7.79 -0.36
CA SER A 21 -15.37 7.48 0.03
C SER A 21 -14.96 8.21 1.32
N VAL A 22 -15.34 9.49 1.46
CA VAL A 22 -15.11 10.26 2.70
C VAL A 22 -15.90 9.66 3.87
N ALA A 23 -17.16 9.28 3.66
CA ALA A 23 -17.98 8.62 4.69
C ALA A 23 -17.34 7.30 5.17
N ALA A 24 -16.88 6.45 4.25
CA ALA A 24 -16.19 5.22 4.59
C ALA A 24 -14.89 5.48 5.38
N SER A 25 -14.14 6.51 5.01
CA SER A 25 -12.92 6.91 5.70
C SER A 25 -13.20 7.39 7.12
N LEU A 26 -14.23 8.23 7.31
CA LEU A 26 -14.65 8.69 8.65
C LEU A 26 -15.07 7.53 9.57
N ARG A 27 -15.75 6.50 9.04
CA ARG A 27 -16.09 5.30 9.84
C ARG A 27 -14.84 4.55 10.30
N ARG A 28 -13.89 4.32 9.38
CA ARG A 28 -12.61 3.67 9.71
C ARG A 28 -11.82 4.46 10.76
N TYR A 29 -11.79 5.79 10.66
CA TYR A 29 -11.16 6.62 11.69
C TYR A 29 -11.85 6.49 13.05
N ALA A 30 -13.18 6.51 13.07
CA ALA A 30 -13.95 6.33 14.30
C ALA A 30 -13.70 4.96 14.96
N ASP A 31 -13.68 3.89 14.17
CA ASP A 31 -13.34 2.55 14.65
C ASP A 31 -11.92 2.50 15.22
N SER A 32 -10.95 3.07 14.50
CA SER A 32 -9.55 3.13 14.95
C SER A 32 -9.37 3.90 16.27
N VAL A 33 -10.16 4.96 16.50
CA VAL A 33 -10.12 5.71 17.77
C VAL A 33 -10.73 4.90 18.91
N SER A 34 -11.87 4.23 18.69
CA SER A 34 -12.46 3.31 19.67
C SER A 34 -11.49 2.18 20.05
N ASP A 35 -10.89 1.52 19.06
CA ASP A 35 -9.95 0.41 19.28
C ASP A 35 -8.68 0.86 20.01
N SER A 36 -8.16 2.05 19.68
CA SER A 36 -7.00 2.62 20.35
C SER A 36 -7.32 2.97 21.80
N SER A 37 -8.51 3.52 22.04
CA SER A 37 -9.00 3.86 23.38
C SER A 37 -9.21 2.62 24.25
N GLU A 38 -9.78 1.55 23.69
CA GLU A 38 -9.97 0.28 24.40
C GLU A 38 -8.62 -0.35 24.78
N ARG A 39 -7.66 -0.38 23.85
CA ARG A 39 -6.31 -0.84 24.10
C ARG A 39 -5.62 -0.02 25.19
N LEU A 40 -5.72 1.29 25.10
CA LEU A 40 -5.14 2.21 26.09
C LEU A 40 -5.79 2.03 27.46
N THR A 41 -7.11 1.90 27.54
CA THR A 41 -7.85 1.67 28.79
C THR A 41 -7.48 0.31 29.40
N THR A 42 -7.35 -0.73 28.59
CA THR A 42 -6.94 -2.07 29.04
C THR A 42 -5.51 -2.05 29.59
N ARG A 43 -4.60 -1.40 28.88
CA ARG A 43 -3.19 -1.27 29.31
C ARG A 43 -3.05 -0.40 30.56
N TRP A 44 -3.81 0.70 30.64
CA TRP A 44 -3.78 1.59 31.79
C TRP A 44 -4.44 0.97 33.03
N SER A 45 -5.56 0.26 32.85
CA SER A 45 -6.25 -0.42 33.95
C SER A 45 -5.45 -1.58 34.52
N THR A 46 -4.49 -2.15 33.79
CA THR A 46 -3.58 -3.19 34.29
C THR A 46 -2.31 -2.63 34.94
N LEU A 47 -2.01 -1.34 34.77
CA LEU A 47 -0.81 -0.68 35.31
C LEU A 47 -0.67 -0.85 36.84
N HIS A 48 -1.77 -0.86 37.60
CA HIS A 48 -1.73 -1.03 39.06
C HIS A 48 -1.26 -2.43 39.52
N LEU A 49 -1.24 -3.42 38.63
CA LEU A 49 -0.73 -4.75 38.93
C LEU A 49 0.79 -4.71 39.12
N ASP A 50 1.47 -3.86 38.33
CA ASP A 50 2.93 -3.78 38.23
C ASP A 50 3.50 -2.47 38.82
N TYR A 51 2.69 -1.40 38.90
CA TYR A 51 3.06 -0.09 39.46
C TYR A 51 2.30 0.19 40.75
N ARG A 52 2.94 -0.10 41.89
CA ARG A 52 2.38 0.13 43.24
C ARG A 52 2.94 1.40 43.88
N ALA A 53 2.50 2.55 43.40
CA ALA A 53 2.81 3.85 43.99
C ALA A 53 1.54 4.56 44.52
N PRO A 54 1.65 5.46 45.52
CA PRO A 54 0.50 6.14 46.12
C PRO A 54 -0.39 6.90 45.13
N GLU A 55 0.20 7.41 44.06
CA GLU A 55 -0.48 8.19 43.01
C GLU A 55 -1.25 7.33 41.99
N ALA A 56 -1.09 6.00 42.00
CA ALA A 56 -1.70 5.11 41.00
C ALA A 56 -3.23 5.24 40.94
N GLY A 57 -3.89 5.39 42.10
CA GLY A 57 -5.34 5.58 42.16
C GLY A 57 -5.80 6.91 41.55
N GLU A 58 -5.02 7.98 41.73
CA GLU A 58 -5.32 9.29 41.13
C GLU A 58 -5.13 9.26 39.61
N LEU A 59 -4.06 8.62 39.14
CA LEU A 59 -3.75 8.42 37.71
C LEU A 59 -4.85 7.60 37.00
N LEU A 60 -5.34 6.52 37.62
CA LEU A 60 -6.49 5.75 37.12
C LEU A 60 -7.76 6.60 37.03
N SER A 61 -8.04 7.40 38.07
CA SER A 61 -9.21 8.28 38.09
C SER A 61 -9.16 9.32 36.99
N ARG A 62 -8.00 9.95 36.75
CA ARG A 62 -7.83 10.95 35.69
C ARG A 62 -7.99 10.37 34.29
N MET A 63 -7.60 9.11 34.07
CA MET A 63 -7.74 8.46 32.76
C MET A 63 -9.13 7.94 32.44
N SER A 64 -10.05 7.89 33.41
CA SER A 64 -11.43 7.44 33.19
C SER A 64 -12.25 8.31 32.21
N VAL A 65 -11.78 9.53 31.92
CA VAL A 65 -12.40 10.45 30.95
C VAL A 65 -12.05 10.12 29.50
N VAL A 66 -10.90 9.52 29.25
CA VAL A 66 -10.37 9.22 27.91
C VAL A 66 -11.28 8.25 27.13
N PRO A 67 -11.71 7.10 27.69
CA PRO A 67 -12.59 6.19 26.96
C PRO A 67 -13.94 6.82 26.63
N ARG A 68 -14.53 7.60 27.55
CA ARG A 68 -15.79 8.30 27.30
C ARG A 68 -15.66 9.35 26.19
N ALA A 69 -14.57 10.12 26.19
CA ALA A 69 -14.31 11.10 25.15
C ALA A 69 -14.08 10.44 23.77
N ALA A 70 -13.38 9.30 23.75
CA ALA A 70 -13.16 8.53 22.52
C ALA A 70 -14.47 7.93 21.99
N ASP A 71 -15.33 7.39 22.85
CA ASP A 71 -16.64 6.86 22.48
C ASP A 71 -17.57 7.95 21.94
N ASP A 72 -17.62 9.11 22.59
CA ASP A 72 -18.38 10.28 22.13
C ASP A 72 -17.89 10.76 20.76
N PHE A 73 -16.57 10.85 20.57
CA PHE A 73 -15.96 11.21 19.29
C PHE A 73 -16.29 10.19 18.20
N ALA A 74 -16.13 8.90 18.49
CA ALA A 74 -16.38 7.82 17.54
C ALA A 74 -17.86 7.76 17.14
N ALA A 75 -18.78 7.86 18.11
CA ALA A 75 -20.22 7.89 17.87
C ALA A 75 -20.62 9.09 16.99
N THR A 76 -20.09 10.28 17.31
CA THR A 76 -20.33 11.50 16.54
C THR A 76 -19.82 11.37 15.11
N THR A 77 -18.59 10.87 14.94
CA THR A 77 -17.95 10.70 13.63
C THR A 77 -18.69 9.65 12.78
N LYS A 78 -19.14 8.54 13.38
CA LYS A 78 -19.97 7.52 12.69
C LYS A 78 -21.33 8.08 12.27
N ARG A 79 -21.92 8.98 13.07
CA ARG A 79 -23.16 9.66 12.71
C ARG A 79 -22.97 10.61 11.53
N VAL A 80 -21.92 11.43 11.53
CA VAL A 80 -21.56 12.28 10.38
C VAL A 80 -21.36 11.44 9.11
N ALA A 81 -20.60 10.35 9.22
CA ALA A 81 -20.35 9.46 8.09
C ALA A 81 -21.64 8.84 7.53
N THR A 82 -22.59 8.49 8.40
CA THR A 82 -23.88 7.93 7.97
C THR A 82 -24.70 8.95 7.20
N ILE A 83 -24.76 10.20 7.66
CA ILE A 83 -25.45 11.28 6.95
C ILE A 83 -24.79 11.54 5.59
N MET A 84 -23.46 11.54 5.52
CA MET A 84 -22.73 11.71 4.25
C MET A 84 -22.97 10.56 3.27
N ALA A 85 -23.02 9.31 3.75
CA ALA A 85 -23.33 8.15 2.92
C ALA A 85 -24.76 8.22 2.36
N GLN A 86 -25.75 8.58 3.19
CA GLN A 86 -27.13 8.76 2.74
C GLN A 86 -27.27 9.88 1.71
N LEU A 87 -26.57 11.00 1.91
CA LEU A 87 -26.52 12.07 0.92
C LEU A 87 -25.87 11.59 -0.39
N ALA A 88 -24.82 10.78 -0.32
CA ALA A 88 -24.18 10.21 -1.51
C ALA A 88 -25.15 9.33 -2.30
N ASP A 89 -25.89 8.45 -1.64
CA ASP A 89 -26.87 7.57 -2.30
C ASP A 89 -27.97 8.37 -3.03
N HIS A 90 -28.52 9.41 -2.38
CA HIS A 90 -29.53 10.28 -2.99
C HIS A 90 -28.98 11.09 -4.18
N LEU A 91 -27.75 11.59 -4.09
CA LEU A 91 -27.12 12.33 -5.18
C LEU A 91 -26.71 11.42 -6.34
N ALA A 92 -26.34 10.16 -6.08
CA ALA A 92 -26.07 9.16 -7.11
C ALA A 92 -27.33 8.88 -7.93
N LEU A 93 -28.47 8.68 -7.25
CA LEU A 93 -29.78 8.51 -7.89
C LEU A 93 -30.16 9.74 -8.73
N ALA A 94 -30.00 10.96 -8.18
CA ALA A 94 -30.28 12.19 -8.90
C ALA A 94 -29.39 12.36 -10.14
N ARG A 95 -28.11 11.95 -10.07
CA ARG A 95 -27.14 12.04 -11.19
C ARG A 95 -27.42 11.00 -12.29
N GLU A 96 -27.96 9.85 -11.95
CA GLU A 96 -28.42 8.87 -12.92
C GLU A 96 -29.66 9.39 -13.66
N GLN A 97 -30.64 9.91 -12.93
CA GLN A 97 -31.84 10.54 -13.51
C GLN A 97 -31.50 11.77 -14.36
N GLU A 98 -30.54 12.60 -13.93
CA GLU A 98 -30.00 13.71 -14.72
C GLU A 98 -29.48 13.24 -16.08
N ARG A 99 -28.60 12.21 -16.09
CA ARG A 99 -28.02 11.68 -17.33
C ARG A 99 -29.10 11.13 -18.27
N SER A 100 -30.03 10.32 -17.74
CA SER A 100 -31.14 9.78 -18.51
C SER A 100 -32.02 10.90 -19.11
N LEU A 101 -32.32 11.95 -18.35
CA LEU A 101 -33.13 13.07 -18.83
C LEU A 101 -32.43 13.90 -19.91
N ARG A 102 -31.11 14.09 -19.82
CA ARG A 102 -30.34 14.79 -20.86
C ARG A 102 -30.44 14.05 -22.19
N ASP A 103 -30.17 12.74 -22.19
CA ASP A 103 -30.22 11.91 -23.39
C ASP A 103 -31.63 11.88 -24.01
N GLU A 104 -32.66 11.81 -23.17
CA GLU A 104 -34.04 11.77 -23.63
C GLU A 104 -34.52 13.14 -24.16
N ILE A 105 -34.16 14.25 -23.52
CA ILE A 105 -34.51 15.60 -23.98
C ILE A 105 -33.84 15.90 -25.31
N GLU A 106 -32.59 15.48 -25.53
CA GLU A 106 -31.93 15.60 -26.84
C GLU A 106 -32.69 14.84 -27.93
N THR A 107 -32.98 13.56 -27.67
CA THR A 107 -33.72 12.69 -28.60
C THR A 107 -35.12 13.26 -28.91
N PHE A 108 -35.83 13.73 -27.88
CA PHE A 108 -37.16 14.32 -28.01
C PHE A 108 -37.13 15.62 -28.81
N ARG A 109 -36.17 16.50 -28.55
CA ARG A 109 -36.01 17.77 -29.29
C ARG A 109 -35.72 17.54 -30.77
N ASP A 110 -34.91 16.53 -31.09
CA ASP A 110 -34.65 16.17 -32.48
C ASP A 110 -35.88 15.59 -33.18
N ALA A 111 -36.70 14.80 -32.48
CA ALA A 111 -37.97 14.32 -33.01
C ALA A 111 -38.97 15.47 -33.28
N VAL A 112 -39.05 16.46 -32.37
CA VAL A 112 -39.88 17.66 -32.57
C VAL A 112 -39.37 18.50 -33.74
N ARG A 113 -38.05 18.70 -33.87
CA ARG A 113 -37.44 19.42 -35.01
C ARG A 113 -37.74 18.75 -36.34
N ARG A 114 -37.55 17.43 -36.42
CA ARG A 114 -37.86 16.63 -37.63
C ARG A 114 -39.33 16.74 -38.02
N PHE A 115 -40.24 16.63 -37.05
CA PHE A 115 -41.67 16.76 -37.30
C PHE A 115 -42.07 18.15 -37.82
N ARG A 116 -41.49 19.22 -37.23
CA ARG A 116 -41.73 20.60 -37.68
C ARG A 116 -41.25 20.83 -39.11
N ALA A 117 -40.06 20.33 -39.46
CA ALA A 117 -39.54 20.39 -40.82
C ALA A 117 -40.47 19.68 -41.84
N THR A 118 -41.00 18.50 -41.49
CA THR A 118 -41.97 17.80 -42.37
C THR A 118 -43.34 18.49 -42.45
N SER A 119 -43.73 19.24 -41.42
CA SER A 119 -44.99 20.00 -41.39
C SER A 119 -44.92 21.28 -42.23
N ASP A 120 -43.71 21.88 -42.32
CA ASP A 120 -43.42 22.98 -43.24
C ASP A 120 -43.51 22.53 -44.70
N ASP A 121 -42.85 21.42 -45.04
CA ASP A 121 -42.80 20.88 -46.41
C ASP A 121 -44.19 20.47 -46.94
N THR A 122 -45.13 20.16 -46.05
CA THR A 122 -46.51 19.75 -46.38
C THR A 122 -47.49 20.92 -46.43
N GLY A 123 -47.02 22.17 -46.27
CA GLY A 123 -47.84 23.38 -46.39
C GLY A 123 -48.77 23.65 -45.20
N LEU A 124 -48.59 22.93 -44.08
CA LEU A 124 -49.36 23.12 -42.85
C LEU A 124 -48.84 24.28 -41.97
N GLY A 125 -47.64 24.79 -42.27
CA GLY A 125 -46.97 25.89 -41.57
C GLY A 125 -46.31 25.45 -40.25
N SER A 126 -45.02 25.76 -40.09
CA SER A 126 -44.28 25.62 -38.83
C SER A 126 -44.37 26.91 -38.04
N THR A 127 -45.10 26.82 -36.93
CA THR A 127 -45.00 27.78 -35.85
C THR A 127 -44.21 27.15 -34.70
N GLY A 128 -43.70 27.96 -33.78
CA GLY A 128 -43.08 27.47 -32.54
C GLY A 128 -44.01 26.59 -31.69
N ASP A 129 -45.31 26.57 -31.99
CA ASP A 129 -46.37 25.81 -31.30
C ASP A 129 -46.84 24.57 -32.08
N THR A 130 -46.19 24.21 -33.20
CA THR A 130 -46.50 22.98 -33.93
C THR A 130 -45.96 21.74 -33.19
N TRP A 131 -46.84 20.78 -32.89
CA TRP A 131 -46.56 19.53 -32.17
C TRP A 131 -47.07 18.31 -32.94
N GLY A 132 -46.27 17.25 -32.97
CA GLY A 132 -46.71 15.93 -33.44
C GLY A 132 -47.57 15.19 -32.41
N PRO A 133 -48.21 14.08 -32.81
CA PRO A 133 -49.05 13.28 -31.93
C PRO A 133 -48.32 12.92 -30.61
N GLY A 134 -48.93 13.25 -29.47
CA GLY A 134 -48.39 12.95 -28.14
C GLY A 134 -47.18 13.78 -27.68
N GLN A 135 -46.54 14.56 -28.56
CA GLN A 135 -45.31 15.31 -28.23
C GLN A 135 -45.58 16.40 -27.19
N PHE A 136 -46.73 17.06 -27.25
CA PHE A 136 -47.10 18.07 -26.25
C PHE A 136 -47.18 17.47 -24.84
N ILE A 137 -47.81 16.29 -24.71
CA ILE A 137 -47.94 15.61 -23.42
C ILE A 137 -46.56 15.17 -22.91
N ARG A 138 -45.71 14.58 -23.76
CA ARG A 138 -44.35 14.19 -23.36
C ARG A 138 -43.50 15.39 -22.93
N ASN A 139 -43.63 16.54 -23.60
CA ASN A 139 -42.95 17.78 -23.19
C ASN A 139 -43.33 18.20 -21.76
N GLN A 140 -44.61 18.12 -21.39
CA GLN A 140 -45.08 18.42 -20.02
C GLN A 140 -44.56 17.38 -19.01
N THR A 141 -44.50 16.10 -19.40
CA THR A 141 -43.93 15.05 -18.55
C THR A 141 -42.44 15.28 -18.30
N LEU A 142 -41.64 15.57 -19.33
CA LEU A 142 -40.21 15.85 -19.20
C LEU A 142 -39.92 17.06 -18.31
N LEU A 143 -40.73 18.13 -18.39
CA LEU A 143 -40.63 19.28 -17.49
C LEU A 143 -40.93 18.90 -16.03
N SER A 144 -41.91 18.02 -15.81
CA SER A 144 -42.27 17.51 -14.49
C SER A 144 -41.17 16.58 -13.92
N GLU A 145 -40.56 15.75 -14.76
CA GLU A 145 -39.42 14.88 -14.40
C GLU A 145 -38.18 15.73 -14.05
N CYS A 146 -37.89 16.81 -14.80
CA CYS A 146 -36.82 17.75 -14.45
C CYS A 146 -37.04 18.43 -13.08
N LEU A 147 -38.30 18.80 -12.77
CA LEU A 147 -38.66 19.34 -11.47
C LEU A 147 -38.48 18.31 -10.36
N ALA A 148 -38.85 17.05 -10.59
CA ALA A 148 -38.70 15.97 -9.62
C ALA A 148 -37.24 15.72 -9.24
N VAL A 149 -36.32 15.70 -10.22
CA VAL A 149 -34.87 15.56 -9.95
C VAL A 149 -34.35 16.74 -9.13
N ARG A 150 -34.82 17.97 -9.42
CA ARG A 150 -34.44 19.17 -8.67
C ARG A 150 -34.89 19.06 -7.21
N THR A 151 -36.14 18.67 -6.99
CA THR A 151 -36.69 18.46 -5.65
C THR A 151 -35.92 17.37 -4.90
N LEU A 152 -35.65 16.22 -5.53
CA LEU A 152 -34.88 15.13 -4.92
C LEU A 152 -33.50 15.61 -4.43
N ARG A 153 -32.76 16.32 -5.29
CA ARG A 153 -31.44 16.88 -4.97
C ARG A 153 -31.50 17.88 -3.81
N ASP A 154 -32.40 18.86 -3.90
CA ASP A 154 -32.46 19.97 -2.95
C ASP A 154 -32.96 19.49 -1.58
N THR A 155 -33.93 18.59 -1.55
CA THR A 155 -34.41 17.96 -0.31
C THR A 155 -33.31 17.14 0.35
N ALA A 156 -32.57 16.31 -0.39
CA ALA A 156 -31.48 15.51 0.18
C ALA A 156 -30.37 16.38 0.80
N ILE A 157 -30.04 17.51 0.18
CA ILE A 157 -29.03 18.46 0.70
C ILE A 157 -29.53 19.13 1.98
N GLU A 158 -30.78 19.59 2.01
CA GLU A 158 -31.33 20.27 3.19
C GLU A 158 -31.58 19.32 4.37
N GLU A 159 -32.00 18.08 4.10
CA GLU A 159 -32.09 17.03 5.12
C GLU A 159 -30.71 16.73 5.72
N ALA A 160 -29.69 16.51 4.88
CA ALA A 160 -28.32 16.28 5.36
C ALA A 160 -27.79 17.48 6.17
N ARG A 161 -28.10 18.71 5.76
CA ARG A 161 -27.74 19.93 6.51
C ARG A 161 -28.44 19.96 7.88
N GLY A 162 -29.72 19.65 7.92
CA GLY A 162 -30.50 19.59 9.16
C GLY A 162 -29.99 18.52 10.11
N ASP A 163 -29.71 17.33 9.58
CA ASP A 163 -29.20 16.20 10.37
C ASP A 163 -27.80 16.49 10.93
N LEU A 164 -26.91 17.10 10.14
CA LEU A 164 -25.60 17.55 10.62
C LEU A 164 -25.72 18.63 11.70
N ALA A 165 -26.64 19.58 11.54
CA ALA A 165 -26.91 20.61 12.54
C ALA A 165 -27.55 20.05 13.84
N SER A 166 -28.21 18.88 13.76
CA SER A 166 -28.81 18.19 14.91
C SER A 166 -27.81 17.43 15.77
N ILE A 167 -26.57 17.25 15.29
CA ILE A 167 -25.50 16.65 16.08
C ILE A 167 -25.17 17.63 17.21
N GLY A 168 -25.59 17.27 18.42
CA GLY A 168 -25.38 18.07 19.63
C GLY A 168 -23.90 18.29 19.93
N ARG A 169 -23.61 19.25 20.81
CA ARG A 169 -22.25 19.40 21.37
C ARG A 169 -21.92 18.15 22.20
N PRO A 170 -20.66 17.69 22.21
CA PRO A 170 -20.26 16.50 22.98
C PRO A 170 -20.61 16.64 24.47
N ASP A 171 -21.09 15.55 25.08
CA ASP A 171 -21.49 15.50 26.48
C ASP A 171 -20.27 15.54 27.42
N VAL A 172 -19.12 15.04 26.96
CA VAL A 172 -17.83 15.19 27.64
C VAL A 172 -17.12 16.46 27.17
N PHE A 173 -17.18 17.49 28.01
CA PHE A 173 -16.15 18.53 28.00
C PHE A 173 -14.89 17.93 28.64
N LEU A 174 -13.89 17.56 27.83
CA LEU A 174 -12.52 17.72 28.30
C LEU A 174 -12.44 19.17 28.76
N LEU A 175 -12.06 19.42 30.01
CA LEU A 175 -11.81 20.77 30.51
C LEU A 175 -10.86 21.44 29.51
N ASN A 176 -11.42 22.23 28.60
CA ASN A 176 -10.71 23.37 28.07
C ASN A 176 -10.36 24.15 29.32
N ALA A 177 -9.08 24.14 29.68
CA ALA A 177 -8.57 25.00 30.73
C ALA A 177 -9.03 26.43 30.38
N ASP A 178 -10.05 26.91 31.08
CA ASP A 178 -10.59 28.25 30.89
C ASP A 178 -9.55 29.27 31.43
N PRO A 179 -9.66 30.55 31.07
CA PRO A 179 -8.65 31.23 30.28
C PRO A 179 -7.81 32.15 31.16
N ALA A 180 -6.55 31.75 31.37
CA ALA A 180 -5.47 32.65 31.76
C ALA A 180 -4.15 32.12 31.19
N GLY A 181 -3.95 32.32 29.89
CA GLY A 181 -2.62 32.22 29.28
C GLY A 181 -2.19 30.87 28.69
N ALA A 182 -3.05 29.84 28.64
CA ALA A 182 -2.72 28.59 27.95
C ALA A 182 -3.16 28.65 26.49
N THR A 183 -2.19 28.76 25.57
CA THR A 183 -2.39 28.58 24.13
C THR A 183 -3.07 27.23 23.84
N THR A 184 -4.13 27.25 23.06
CA THR A 184 -4.74 26.04 22.47
C THR A 184 -3.65 25.27 21.72
N ARG A 185 -3.14 24.18 22.33
CA ARG A 185 -2.12 23.33 21.71
C ARG A 185 -2.71 22.70 20.45
N SER A 186 -2.02 22.82 19.32
CA SER A 186 -2.43 22.16 18.08
C SER A 186 -2.28 20.64 18.19
N MET A 187 -3.00 19.88 17.36
CA MET A 187 -2.78 18.43 17.25
C MET A 187 -1.32 18.07 16.93
N SER A 188 -0.62 18.90 16.16
CA SER A 188 0.80 18.72 15.88
C SER A 188 1.68 18.86 17.12
N ALA A 189 1.32 19.73 18.07
CA ALA A 189 2.06 19.86 19.33
C ALA A 189 1.83 18.65 20.24
N TRP A 190 0.64 18.05 20.22
CA TRP A 190 0.36 16.80 20.93
C TRP A 190 1.10 15.61 20.32
N ALA A 191 1.12 15.50 18.99
CA ALA A 191 1.89 14.46 18.30
C ALA A 191 3.39 14.56 18.63
N ALA A 192 3.96 15.77 18.54
CA ALA A 192 5.37 15.98 18.87
C ALA A 192 5.73 15.64 20.33
N GLU A 193 4.81 15.90 21.28
CA GLU A 193 5.01 15.56 22.69
C GLU A 193 4.86 14.04 22.94
N TYR A 194 3.93 13.39 22.25
CA TYR A 194 3.83 11.93 22.26
C TYR A 194 5.10 11.28 21.70
N ASP A 195 5.59 11.75 20.55
CA ASP A 195 6.82 11.25 19.92
C ASP A 195 8.04 11.46 20.84
N ALA A 196 8.12 12.61 21.52
CA ALA A 196 9.17 12.88 22.50
C ALA A 196 9.13 11.89 23.69
N VAL A 197 7.95 11.60 24.23
CA VAL A 197 7.80 10.62 25.32
C VAL A 197 8.10 9.21 24.84
N ALA A 198 7.65 8.82 23.65
CA ALA A 198 7.95 7.52 23.05
C ALA A 198 9.47 7.35 22.85
N ASN A 199 10.15 8.40 22.36
CA ASN A 199 11.60 8.46 22.25
C ASN A 199 12.27 8.23 23.61
N ASP A 200 11.89 9.00 24.64
CA ASP A 200 12.48 8.91 25.98
C ASP A 200 12.33 7.50 26.58
N VAL A 201 11.15 6.89 26.43
CA VAL A 201 10.89 5.53 26.91
C VAL A 201 11.75 4.51 26.15
N GLY A 202 11.80 4.60 24.83
CA GLY A 202 12.60 3.68 24.03
C GLY A 202 14.10 3.81 24.31
N PHE A 203 14.63 5.03 24.47
CA PHE A 203 16.01 5.22 24.90
C PHE A 203 16.27 4.69 26.31
N ALA A 204 15.35 4.87 27.26
CA ALA A 204 15.50 4.29 28.60
C ALA A 204 15.58 2.75 28.57
N ILE A 205 14.84 2.10 27.65
CA ILE A 205 14.93 0.66 27.42
C ILE A 205 16.31 0.30 26.84
N LEU A 206 16.76 0.98 25.78
CA LEU A 206 18.06 0.74 25.16
C LEU A 206 19.22 0.93 26.15
N GLU A 207 19.15 1.97 26.98
CA GLU A 207 20.10 2.22 28.06
C GLU A 207 20.16 1.05 29.06
N LYS A 208 19.01 0.58 29.54
CA LYS A 208 18.94 -0.58 30.46
C LYS A 208 19.51 -1.85 29.84
N LEU A 209 19.18 -2.13 28.59
CA LEU A 209 19.67 -3.32 27.87
C LEU A 209 21.17 -3.24 27.60
N SER A 210 21.71 -2.05 27.37
CA SER A 210 23.12 -1.83 27.05
C SER A 210 24.04 -1.70 28.28
N ALA A 211 23.48 -1.55 29.49
CA ALA A 211 24.23 -1.30 30.72
C ALA A 211 25.02 -2.52 31.23
N GLY A 212 24.61 -3.73 30.86
CA GLY A 212 25.18 -5.00 31.35
C GLY A 212 25.90 -5.79 30.27
N THR A 213 25.98 -7.10 30.47
CA THR A 213 26.45 -8.08 29.48
C THR A 213 25.32 -8.51 28.55
N ALA A 214 25.65 -9.23 27.48
CA ALA A 214 24.64 -9.84 26.61
C ALA A 214 23.70 -10.82 27.37
N ASP A 215 24.21 -11.49 28.41
CA ASP A 215 23.40 -12.39 29.25
C ASP A 215 22.41 -11.60 30.11
N ASP A 216 22.82 -10.44 30.64
CA ASP A 216 21.95 -9.55 31.40
C ASP A 216 20.84 -8.97 30.52
N ALA A 217 21.16 -8.54 29.30
CA ALA A 217 20.18 -8.07 28.32
C ALA A 217 19.16 -9.17 27.96
N ARG A 218 19.61 -10.42 27.74
CA ARG A 218 18.72 -11.56 27.52
C ARG A 218 17.82 -11.83 28.71
N ALA A 219 18.36 -11.78 29.93
CA ALA A 219 17.58 -11.97 31.15
C ALA A 219 16.53 -10.87 31.33
N LEU A 220 16.86 -9.61 31.04
CA LEU A 220 15.92 -8.50 31.09
C LEU A 220 14.78 -8.65 30.07
N LEU A 221 15.10 -9.02 28.83
CA LEU A 221 14.07 -9.22 27.80
C LEU A 221 13.14 -10.39 28.12
N ALA A 222 13.67 -11.48 28.68
CA ALA A 222 12.84 -12.60 29.12
C ALA A 222 11.86 -12.23 30.25
N LEU A 223 12.13 -11.15 31.01
CA LEU A 223 11.23 -10.61 32.03
C LEU A 223 10.27 -9.54 31.47
N HIS A 224 10.57 -8.97 30.31
CA HIS A 224 9.91 -7.80 29.74
C HIS A 224 9.60 -7.96 28.24
N ASP A 225 8.80 -8.96 27.89
CA ASP A 225 8.31 -9.17 26.51
C ASP A 225 7.51 -7.96 25.98
N ASP A 226 7.02 -7.10 26.86
CA ASP A 226 6.35 -5.83 26.54
C ASP A 226 7.31 -4.77 25.97
N TRP A 227 8.60 -4.79 26.33
CA TRP A 227 9.59 -3.84 25.81
C TRP A 227 9.85 -4.04 24.32
N ARG A 228 9.94 -5.29 23.88
CA ARG A 228 10.06 -5.61 22.45
C ARG A 228 8.84 -5.08 21.69
N ARG A 229 7.64 -5.36 22.17
CA ARG A 229 6.40 -4.87 21.53
C ARG A 229 6.35 -3.35 21.48
N LEU A 230 6.75 -2.67 22.56
CA LEU A 230 6.79 -1.21 22.59
C LEU A 230 7.75 -0.64 21.54
N LEU A 231 8.96 -1.18 21.43
CA LEU A 231 9.94 -0.71 20.44
C LEU A 231 9.54 -1.04 18.99
N LEU A 232 8.66 -2.04 18.77
CA LEU A 232 8.10 -2.34 17.45
C LEU A 232 6.91 -1.44 17.10
N GLU A 233 6.03 -1.18 18.07
CA GLU A 233 4.82 -0.36 17.89
C GLU A 233 5.12 1.15 17.89
N SER A 234 6.19 1.56 18.58
CA SER A 234 6.58 2.95 18.78
C SER A 234 8.11 3.04 18.91
N PRO A 235 8.85 2.79 17.82
CA PRO A 235 10.31 2.90 17.83
C PRO A 235 10.74 4.36 18.08
N PRO A 236 11.89 4.58 18.73
CA PRO A 236 12.51 5.89 18.75
C PRO A 236 12.89 6.37 17.35
N ASP A 237 12.98 7.69 17.18
CA ASP A 237 13.44 8.32 15.93
C ASP A 237 14.79 7.76 15.46
N ALA A 238 14.85 7.33 14.20
CA ALA A 238 16.02 6.67 13.64
C ALA A 238 17.28 7.54 13.62
N ALA A 239 17.15 8.86 13.41
CA ALA A 239 18.31 9.75 13.43
C ALA A 239 18.85 9.92 14.86
N ALA A 240 17.96 9.99 15.85
CA ALA A 240 18.32 9.98 17.25
C ALA A 240 18.99 8.65 17.65
N VAL A 241 18.44 7.51 17.22
CA VAL A 241 19.05 6.17 17.45
C VAL A 241 20.44 6.11 16.85
N ASN A 242 20.63 6.59 15.62
CA ASN A 242 21.94 6.59 14.97
C ASN A 242 22.96 7.45 15.74
N THR A 243 22.55 8.65 16.15
CA THR A 243 23.38 9.57 16.94
C THR A 243 23.82 8.91 18.26
N TRP A 244 22.86 8.31 18.98
CA TRP A 244 23.12 7.57 20.20
C TRP A 244 24.06 6.38 19.96
N TRP A 245 23.83 5.62 18.87
CA TRP A 245 24.63 4.45 18.52
C TRP A 245 26.09 4.82 18.24
N ILE A 246 26.34 5.89 17.48
CA ILE A 246 27.70 6.40 17.20
C ILE A 246 28.37 6.89 18.47
N GLY A 247 27.65 7.62 19.33
CA GLY A 247 28.15 8.05 20.63
C GLY A 247 28.59 6.86 21.49
N ARG A 248 27.73 5.84 21.60
CA ARG A 248 28.03 4.61 22.35
C ARG A 248 29.17 3.81 21.76
N ALA A 249 29.27 3.72 20.43
CA ALA A 249 30.39 3.08 19.76
C ALA A 249 31.73 3.74 20.12
N THR A 250 31.72 5.04 20.40
CA THR A 250 32.92 5.80 20.79
C THR A 250 33.21 5.67 22.29
N GLU A 251 32.18 5.76 23.13
CA GLU A 251 32.32 5.78 24.59
C GLU A 251 32.51 4.40 25.22
N ASN A 252 31.74 3.41 24.77
CA ASN A 252 31.74 2.06 25.32
C ASN A 252 31.31 1.02 24.26
N PRO A 253 32.21 0.60 23.35
CA PRO A 253 31.88 -0.38 22.30
C PRO A 253 31.25 -1.68 22.81
N ARG A 254 31.62 -2.12 24.03
CA ARG A 254 31.09 -3.35 24.64
C ARG A 254 29.59 -3.27 24.95
N SER A 255 29.03 -2.08 25.15
CA SER A 255 27.59 -1.93 25.35
C SER A 255 26.80 -2.25 24.08
N LEU A 256 27.38 -2.00 22.91
CA LEU A 256 26.78 -2.36 21.62
C LEU A 256 26.88 -3.86 21.34
N GLU A 257 28.00 -4.50 21.71
CA GLU A 257 28.10 -5.96 21.69
C GLU A 257 27.04 -6.60 22.59
N ALA A 258 26.82 -6.07 23.80
CA ALA A 258 25.77 -6.54 24.70
C ALA A 258 24.37 -6.45 24.05
N LEU A 259 24.07 -5.40 23.30
CA LEU A 259 22.82 -5.28 22.55
C LEU A 259 22.73 -6.25 21.39
N ILE A 260 23.78 -6.35 20.56
CA ILE A 260 23.78 -7.23 19.38
C ILE A 260 23.60 -8.70 19.81
N PHE A 261 24.37 -9.17 20.81
CA PHE A 261 24.32 -10.55 21.27
C PHE A 261 23.22 -10.83 22.29
N GLY A 262 22.74 -9.80 22.97
CA GLY A 262 21.79 -9.91 24.08
C GLY A 262 20.35 -9.56 23.71
N ALA A 263 20.17 -8.67 22.74
CA ALA A 263 18.89 -8.18 22.26
C ALA A 263 18.79 -8.21 20.71
N PRO A 264 19.19 -9.30 20.03
CA PRO A 264 19.27 -9.33 18.56
C PRO A 264 17.93 -9.09 17.87
N LEU A 265 16.80 -9.48 18.48
CA LEU A 265 15.46 -9.20 17.93
C LEU A 265 15.09 -7.72 17.94
N ILE A 266 15.65 -6.93 18.86
CA ILE A 266 15.46 -5.48 18.87
C ILE A 266 16.42 -4.83 17.88
N VAL A 267 17.72 -5.16 17.98
CA VAL A 267 18.75 -4.56 17.13
C VAL A 267 18.52 -4.85 15.65
N GLY A 268 18.07 -6.05 15.30
CA GLY A 268 17.82 -6.45 13.91
C GLY A 268 16.69 -5.70 13.20
N SER A 269 15.79 -5.07 13.97
CA SER A 269 14.60 -4.38 13.46
C SER A 269 14.61 -2.87 13.70
N LEU A 270 15.45 -2.39 14.60
CA LEU A 270 15.46 -0.98 15.02
C LEU A 270 16.03 -0.06 13.93
N GLY A 271 15.21 0.88 13.46
CA GLY A 271 15.62 1.97 12.56
C GLY A 271 16.75 2.82 13.15
N GLY A 272 17.67 3.28 12.30
CA GLY A 272 18.83 4.09 12.72
C GLY A 272 20.06 3.30 13.15
N VAL A 273 19.91 2.00 13.45
CA VAL A 273 21.05 1.10 13.70
C VAL A 273 21.82 0.87 12.40
N PRO A 274 23.17 0.95 12.40
CA PRO A 274 23.97 0.71 11.20
C PRO A 274 23.67 -0.64 10.53
N PRO A 275 23.62 -0.72 9.18
CA PRO A 275 23.26 -1.94 8.46
C PRO A 275 24.06 -3.19 8.86
N VAL A 276 25.37 -3.05 9.07
CA VAL A 276 26.24 -4.17 9.51
C VAL A 276 25.83 -4.73 10.88
N SER A 277 25.38 -3.87 11.79
CA SER A 277 24.91 -4.27 13.12
C SER A 277 23.56 -4.98 13.03
N ARG A 278 22.65 -4.51 12.16
CA ARG A 278 21.37 -5.19 11.90
C ARG A 278 21.59 -6.58 11.31
N VAL A 279 22.49 -6.70 10.32
CA VAL A 279 22.87 -7.99 9.71
C VAL A 279 23.47 -8.93 10.76
N ALA A 280 24.38 -8.45 11.61
CA ALA A 280 24.97 -9.27 12.67
C ALA A 280 23.92 -9.76 13.69
N ALA A 281 22.99 -8.88 14.11
CA ALA A 281 21.90 -9.24 14.99
C ALA A 281 20.94 -10.27 14.33
N ASN A 282 20.59 -10.07 13.07
CA ASN A 282 19.71 -10.98 12.34
C ASN A 282 20.36 -12.32 11.99
N ALA A 283 21.69 -12.41 11.87
CA ALA A 283 22.39 -13.70 11.80
C ALA A 283 22.18 -14.53 13.08
N LEU A 284 22.16 -13.89 14.26
CA LEU A 284 21.86 -14.55 15.54
C LEU A 284 20.38 -14.96 15.63
N ASN A 285 19.47 -14.11 15.15
CA ASN A 285 18.04 -14.44 15.04
C ASN A 285 17.82 -15.64 14.11
N ALA A 286 18.49 -15.65 12.96
CA ALA A 286 18.45 -16.74 11.99
C ALA A 286 19.00 -18.05 12.58
N HIS A 287 20.14 -18.02 13.27
CA HIS A 287 20.70 -19.18 13.97
C HIS A 287 19.71 -19.75 15.00
N THR A 288 19.10 -18.89 15.81
CA THR A 288 18.12 -19.29 16.81
C THR A 288 16.88 -19.91 16.17
N ARG A 289 16.36 -19.29 15.10
CA ARG A 289 15.20 -19.79 14.36
C ARG A 289 15.50 -21.10 13.63
N ALA A 290 16.68 -21.27 13.04
CA ALA A 290 17.10 -22.51 12.38
C ALA A 290 17.02 -23.71 13.33
N ARG A 291 17.51 -23.56 14.58
CA ARG A 291 17.39 -24.62 15.61
C ARG A 291 15.94 -24.94 15.97
N ALA A 292 15.08 -23.92 16.03
CA ALA A 292 13.64 -24.13 16.27
C ALA A 292 12.97 -24.86 15.10
N VAL A 293 13.34 -24.51 13.86
CA VAL A 293 12.87 -25.20 12.65
C VAL A 293 13.35 -26.65 12.61
N ASP A 294 14.59 -26.95 13.01
CA ASP A 294 15.07 -28.33 13.12
C ASP A 294 14.25 -29.15 14.12
N ALA A 295 13.84 -28.55 15.24
CA ALA A 295 12.96 -29.19 16.21
C ALA A 295 11.54 -29.42 15.65
N GLU A 296 11.03 -28.49 14.84
CA GLU A 296 9.75 -28.61 14.13
C GLU A 296 9.78 -29.77 13.14
N ILE A 297 10.84 -29.86 12.33
CA ILE A 297 11.04 -30.94 11.36
C ILE A 297 11.04 -32.29 12.07
N ARG A 298 11.84 -32.45 13.13
CA ARG A 298 11.88 -33.70 13.91
C ARG A 298 10.52 -34.09 14.44
N ARG A 299 9.76 -33.12 14.99
CA ARG A 299 8.42 -33.39 15.54
C ARG A 299 7.45 -33.86 14.46
N LEU A 300 7.48 -33.27 13.26
CA LEU A 300 6.64 -33.69 12.14
C LEU A 300 7.06 -35.05 11.58
N GLU A 301 8.36 -35.36 11.59
CA GLU A 301 8.88 -36.68 11.19
C GLU A 301 8.41 -37.77 12.15
N GLU A 302 8.53 -37.55 13.47
CA GLU A 302 8.09 -38.45 14.54
C GLU A 302 6.57 -38.62 14.63
N ALA A 303 5.80 -37.57 14.30
CA ALA A 303 4.33 -37.62 14.28
C ALA A 303 3.77 -38.54 13.18
N GLY A 304 4.59 -38.96 12.22
CA GLY A 304 4.19 -39.86 11.15
C GLY A 304 3.76 -41.23 11.64
N ARG A 305 2.53 -41.62 11.33
CA ARG A 305 2.00 -42.93 11.74
C ARG A 305 1.89 -43.88 10.55
N SER A 306 2.22 -45.15 10.80
CA SER A 306 1.90 -46.22 9.86
C SER A 306 0.38 -46.30 9.67
N GLY A 307 -0.09 -46.21 8.42
CA GLY A 307 -1.52 -46.23 8.07
C GLY A 307 -2.21 -44.86 8.06
N GLU A 308 -1.46 -43.75 8.12
CA GLU A 308 -2.04 -42.41 7.91
C GLU A 308 -2.66 -42.25 6.51
N PRO A 309 -3.75 -41.47 6.35
CA PRO A 309 -4.31 -41.17 5.05
C PRO A 309 -3.29 -40.52 4.10
N ALA A 310 -3.31 -40.90 2.82
CA ALA A 310 -2.34 -40.42 1.82
C ALA A 310 -2.29 -38.89 1.70
N ALA A 311 -3.44 -38.22 1.81
CA ALA A 311 -3.54 -36.75 1.77
C ALA A 311 -2.80 -36.09 2.96
N ALA A 312 -3.04 -36.58 4.19
CA ALA A 312 -2.35 -36.08 5.38
C ALA A 312 -0.83 -36.34 5.31
N SER A 313 -0.44 -37.50 4.76
CA SER A 313 0.97 -37.82 4.51
C SER A 313 1.62 -36.87 3.49
N ALA A 314 0.90 -36.49 2.43
CA ALA A 314 1.37 -35.54 1.43
C ALA A 314 1.52 -34.13 2.00
N GLU A 315 0.53 -33.67 2.78
CA GLU A 315 0.56 -32.36 3.44
C GLU A 315 1.72 -32.26 4.43
N ARG A 316 1.93 -33.29 5.26
CA ARG A 316 3.05 -33.36 6.20
C ARG A 316 4.40 -33.32 5.50
N ARG A 317 4.56 -34.06 4.39
CA ARG A 317 5.79 -34.02 3.57
C ARG A 317 6.03 -32.64 2.96
N ALA A 318 4.99 -31.99 2.44
CA ALA A 318 5.09 -30.63 1.91
C ALA A 318 5.46 -29.62 3.00
N ALA A 319 4.92 -29.76 4.22
CA ALA A 319 5.30 -28.91 5.35
C ALA A 319 6.77 -29.10 5.75
N ILE A 320 7.24 -30.36 5.83
CA ILE A 320 8.66 -30.66 6.10
C ILE A 320 9.57 -30.06 5.01
N GLU A 321 9.18 -30.15 3.74
CA GLU A 321 9.96 -29.56 2.64
C GLU A 321 10.06 -28.03 2.76
N ARG A 322 8.94 -27.34 3.07
CA ARG A 322 8.95 -25.89 3.31
C ARG A 322 9.86 -25.51 4.49
N LEU A 323 9.80 -26.28 5.57
CA LEU A 323 10.67 -26.06 6.74
C LEU A 323 12.15 -26.32 6.40
N ARG A 324 12.46 -27.30 5.56
CA ARG A 324 13.85 -27.54 5.11
C ARG A 324 14.39 -26.35 4.31
N LYS A 325 13.61 -25.81 3.37
CA LYS A 325 13.97 -24.57 2.65
C LYS A 325 14.22 -23.40 3.61
N GLN A 326 13.32 -23.20 4.58
CA GLN A 326 13.52 -22.19 5.62
C GLN A 326 14.81 -22.43 6.41
N ARG A 327 15.08 -23.67 6.83
CA ARG A 327 16.27 -24.02 7.61
C ARG A 327 17.56 -23.77 6.82
N ASP A 328 17.60 -24.20 5.56
CA ASP A 328 18.76 -24.01 4.69
C ASP A 328 19.03 -22.50 4.47
N TYR A 329 18.00 -21.71 4.18
CA TYR A 329 18.13 -20.27 4.02
C TYR A 329 18.63 -19.57 5.30
N LEU A 330 18.06 -19.91 6.46
CA LEU A 330 18.47 -19.31 7.74
C LEU A 330 19.86 -19.75 8.17
N GLN A 331 20.28 -20.96 7.81
CA GLN A 331 21.64 -21.41 8.05
C GLN A 331 22.64 -20.57 7.24
N ARG A 332 22.38 -20.34 5.94
CA ARG A 332 23.19 -19.40 5.14
C ARG A 332 23.23 -18.00 5.74
N ALA A 333 22.13 -17.53 6.32
CA ALA A 333 22.11 -16.23 6.98
C ALA A 333 22.93 -16.22 8.28
N ALA A 334 22.89 -17.30 9.06
CA ALA A 334 23.72 -17.46 10.24
C ALA A 334 25.22 -17.57 9.91
N ASP A 335 25.55 -18.18 8.77
CA ASP A 335 26.92 -18.38 8.28
C ASP A 335 27.48 -17.12 7.57
N GLY A 336 26.61 -16.15 7.23
CA GLY A 336 26.97 -14.89 6.59
C GLY A 336 26.91 -14.89 5.05
N ASP A 337 26.51 -16.00 4.44
CA ASP A 337 26.29 -16.11 2.99
C ASP A 337 25.05 -15.34 2.52
N VAL A 338 24.07 -15.16 3.42
CA VAL A 338 22.89 -14.31 3.23
C VAL A 338 22.92 -13.21 4.28
N GLN A 339 22.73 -11.95 3.87
CA GLN A 339 22.73 -10.83 4.81
C GLN A 339 21.29 -10.35 5.04
N LEU A 340 20.71 -10.70 6.19
CA LEU A 340 19.37 -10.27 6.58
C LEU A 340 19.42 -8.89 7.23
N TYR A 341 18.99 -7.86 6.52
CA TYR A 341 18.86 -6.51 7.08
C TYR A 341 17.66 -6.41 8.03
N LEU A 342 16.58 -7.12 7.72
CA LEU A 342 15.40 -7.29 8.57
C LEU A 342 14.95 -8.75 8.52
N TYR A 343 14.60 -9.33 9.66
CA TYR A 343 14.01 -10.67 9.74
C TYR A 343 12.92 -10.75 10.81
N GLU A 344 11.67 -10.51 10.39
CA GLU A 344 10.48 -10.60 11.24
C GLU A 344 9.40 -11.44 10.56
N PRO A 345 9.55 -12.77 10.56
CA PRO A 345 8.62 -13.65 9.84
C PRO A 345 7.19 -13.59 10.40
N ASP A 346 7.00 -13.24 11.68
CA ASP A 346 5.67 -13.14 12.30
C ASP A 346 4.84 -11.98 11.73
N SER A 347 5.49 -10.86 11.38
CA SER A 347 4.88 -9.70 10.71
C SER A 347 4.92 -9.81 9.18
N GLN A 348 5.36 -10.97 8.65
CA GLN A 348 5.59 -11.21 7.22
C GLN A 348 6.64 -10.26 6.60
N SER A 349 7.60 -9.80 7.40
CA SER A 349 8.62 -8.83 6.98
C SER A 349 10.01 -9.46 6.90
N ILE A 350 10.68 -9.26 5.76
CA ILE A 350 12.04 -9.71 5.49
C ILE A 350 12.71 -8.77 4.48
N ILE A 351 13.95 -8.38 4.77
CA ILE A 351 14.78 -7.61 3.85
C ILE A 351 16.14 -8.32 3.73
N GLU A 352 16.47 -8.77 2.52
CA GLU A 352 17.79 -9.31 2.20
C GLU A 352 18.64 -8.20 1.56
N MET A 353 19.83 -7.97 2.11
CA MET A 353 20.84 -7.08 1.55
C MET A 353 21.81 -7.92 0.70
N ILE A 354 21.85 -7.65 -0.59
CA ILE A 354 22.75 -8.30 -1.55
C ILE A 354 23.88 -7.32 -1.83
N GLY A 355 25.12 -7.76 -1.56
CA GLY A 355 26.32 -6.93 -1.66
C GLY A 355 26.82 -6.43 -0.32
N THR A 356 27.71 -5.44 -0.35
CA THR A 356 28.28 -4.84 0.85
C THR A 356 28.18 -3.33 0.71
N LEU A 357 27.57 -2.71 1.73
CA LEU A 357 27.46 -1.28 1.82
C LEU A 357 28.72 -0.70 2.46
N ASP A 358 29.66 -0.25 1.63
CA ASP A 358 30.95 0.30 2.04
C ASP A 358 31.31 1.56 1.25
N GLY A 359 32.54 2.08 1.43
CA GLY A 359 32.98 3.31 0.78
C GLY A 359 33.15 3.20 -0.75
N THR A 360 32.99 2.01 -1.33
CA THR A 360 33.03 1.77 -2.78
C THR A 360 31.65 1.64 -3.40
N THR A 361 30.59 1.53 -2.59
CA THR A 361 29.21 1.47 -3.08
C THR A 361 28.86 2.77 -3.81
N THR A 362 28.46 2.65 -5.08
CA THR A 362 28.00 3.79 -5.88
C THR A 362 26.49 3.86 -5.99
N ASP A 363 25.82 2.70 -5.90
CA ASP A 363 24.40 2.56 -6.19
C ASP A 363 23.75 1.66 -5.12
N VAL A 364 22.64 2.14 -4.55
CA VAL A 364 21.81 1.42 -3.60
C VAL A 364 20.42 1.27 -4.19
N ILE A 365 20.00 0.02 -4.42
CA ILE A 365 18.74 -0.31 -5.05
C ILE A 365 17.76 -0.83 -4.00
N THR A 366 16.61 -0.18 -3.86
CA THR A 366 15.45 -0.77 -3.19
C THR A 366 14.63 -1.57 -4.20
N TYR A 367 14.69 -2.90 -4.12
CA TYR A 367 13.98 -3.80 -5.04
C TYR A 367 12.74 -4.39 -4.36
N VAL A 368 11.55 -4.12 -4.92
CA VAL A 368 10.26 -4.61 -4.42
C VAL A 368 9.70 -5.67 -5.37
N PRO A 369 9.55 -6.92 -4.91
CA PRO A 369 8.93 -8.00 -5.70
C PRO A 369 7.44 -7.80 -5.99
N GLY A 370 6.90 -8.67 -6.86
CA GLY A 370 5.50 -8.65 -7.29
C GLY A 370 4.50 -9.27 -6.30
N THR A 371 3.25 -9.38 -6.77
CA THR A 371 2.15 -10.03 -6.04
C THR A 371 2.50 -11.47 -5.66
N PHE A 372 1.80 -12.01 -4.65
CA PHE A 372 2.03 -13.35 -4.09
C PHE A 372 3.36 -13.59 -3.38
N THR A 373 4.32 -12.66 -3.46
CA THR A 373 5.59 -12.77 -2.75
C THR A 373 5.34 -12.94 -1.26
N SER A 374 5.89 -14.00 -0.68
CA SER A 374 5.85 -14.24 0.76
C SER A 374 7.27 -14.35 1.33
N VAL A 375 7.41 -14.44 2.65
CA VAL A 375 8.71 -14.77 3.26
C VAL A 375 9.26 -16.12 2.76
N HIS A 376 8.39 -17.01 2.27
CA HIS A 376 8.80 -18.29 1.70
C HIS A 376 9.47 -18.15 0.32
N SER A 377 9.11 -17.13 -0.46
CA SER A 377 9.75 -16.83 -1.73
C SER A 377 11.24 -16.52 -1.54
N PHE A 378 11.60 -15.87 -0.42
CA PHE A 378 12.99 -15.63 -0.05
C PHE A 378 13.73 -16.93 0.27
N TYR A 379 13.09 -17.83 1.04
CA TYR A 379 13.68 -19.13 1.38
C TYR A 379 13.93 -20.02 0.15
N GLY A 380 13.18 -19.80 -0.93
CA GLY A 380 13.35 -20.47 -2.21
C GLY A 380 14.32 -19.79 -3.18
N ASP A 381 14.94 -18.67 -2.81
CA ASP A 381 15.78 -17.84 -3.69
C ASP A 381 15.05 -17.28 -4.94
N GLU A 382 13.72 -17.13 -4.86
CA GLU A 382 12.87 -16.84 -6.02
C GLU A 382 12.92 -15.36 -6.44
N VAL A 383 13.10 -14.46 -5.47
CA VAL A 383 12.93 -13.00 -5.67
C VAL A 383 14.24 -12.22 -5.66
N GLN A 384 15.37 -12.87 -5.37
CA GLN A 384 16.68 -12.22 -5.23
C GLN A 384 17.48 -12.12 -6.54
N GLN A 385 16.97 -12.74 -7.61
CA GLN A 385 17.74 -13.05 -8.81
C GLN A 385 18.33 -11.82 -9.50
N VAL A 386 17.52 -10.77 -9.73
CA VAL A 386 18.00 -9.53 -10.38
C VAL A 386 19.07 -8.85 -9.53
N GLY A 387 18.85 -8.70 -8.22
CA GLY A 387 19.83 -8.09 -7.31
C GLY A 387 21.15 -8.87 -7.27
N ARG A 388 21.10 -10.21 -7.26
CA ARG A 388 22.29 -11.07 -7.31
C ARG A 388 23.03 -10.95 -8.63
N TRP A 389 22.32 -10.92 -9.75
CA TRP A 389 22.92 -10.74 -11.07
C TRP A 389 23.62 -9.38 -11.16
N LEU A 390 22.98 -8.30 -10.71
CA LEU A 390 23.56 -6.95 -10.72
C LEU A 390 24.83 -6.90 -9.87
N GLN A 391 24.77 -7.40 -8.64
CA GLN A 391 25.93 -7.39 -7.75
C GLN A 391 27.08 -8.30 -8.21
N THR A 392 26.76 -9.41 -8.87
CA THR A 392 27.78 -10.29 -9.47
C THR A 392 28.52 -9.58 -10.61
N ASN A 393 27.83 -8.72 -11.36
CA ASN A 393 28.42 -7.99 -12.48
C ASN A 393 29.07 -6.66 -12.07
N ASP A 394 28.69 -6.07 -10.93
CA ASP A 394 29.31 -4.86 -10.40
C ASP A 394 29.25 -4.80 -8.88
N SER A 395 30.39 -5.05 -8.24
CA SER A 395 30.51 -5.14 -6.78
C SER A 395 30.12 -3.86 -6.03
N ARG A 396 29.96 -2.74 -6.75
CA ARG A 396 29.60 -1.41 -6.21
C ARG A 396 28.10 -1.21 -6.06
N VAL A 397 27.28 -2.18 -6.49
CA VAL A 397 25.81 -2.12 -6.40
C VAL A 397 25.36 -2.89 -5.16
N THR A 398 24.65 -2.24 -4.26
CA THR A 398 23.99 -2.94 -3.14
C THR A 398 22.48 -2.95 -3.35
N THR A 399 21.86 -4.12 -3.30
CA THR A 399 20.41 -4.26 -3.47
C THR A 399 19.75 -4.70 -2.17
N PHE A 400 18.72 -3.99 -1.74
CA PHE A 400 17.81 -4.41 -0.67
C PHE A 400 16.56 -5.01 -1.31
N VAL A 401 16.45 -6.34 -1.28
CA VAL A 401 15.24 -7.06 -1.69
C VAL A 401 14.24 -6.92 -0.55
N TRP A 402 13.24 -6.06 -0.76
CA TRP A 402 12.39 -5.53 0.27
C TRP A 402 11.00 -6.17 0.27
N LYS A 403 10.59 -6.70 1.42
CA LYS A 403 9.22 -7.11 1.70
C LYS A 403 8.90 -6.81 3.16
N GLU A 404 7.99 -5.88 3.40
CA GLU A 404 7.41 -5.71 4.73
C GLU A 404 5.89 -5.76 4.70
N GLY A 405 5.33 -6.48 5.67
CA GLY A 405 3.90 -6.75 5.74
C GLY A 405 3.38 -7.65 4.62
N PRO A 406 2.06 -7.92 4.62
CA PRO A 406 1.44 -8.79 3.63
C PRO A 406 1.38 -8.13 2.26
N PHE A 407 1.75 -8.87 1.20
CA PHE A 407 1.61 -8.43 -0.18
C PHE A 407 0.26 -8.89 -0.77
N PRO A 408 -0.25 -8.23 -1.83
CA PRO A 408 -1.50 -8.63 -2.46
C PRO A 408 -1.44 -10.09 -2.94
N GLY A 409 -2.50 -10.85 -2.64
CA GLY A 409 -2.58 -12.25 -3.03
C GLY A 409 -1.81 -13.21 -2.12
N GLU A 410 -1.02 -12.74 -1.15
CA GLU A 410 -0.23 -13.61 -0.26
C GLU A 410 -1.13 -14.47 0.65
N ASP A 411 -0.78 -15.73 0.84
CA ASP A 411 -1.23 -16.54 1.98
C ASP A 411 -0.09 -16.65 3.00
N ALA A 412 -0.21 -15.91 4.10
CA ALA A 412 0.80 -15.84 5.16
C ALA A 412 1.05 -17.19 5.88
N GLY A 413 0.09 -18.13 5.83
CA GLY A 413 0.21 -19.43 6.50
C GLY A 413 0.86 -20.49 5.63
N SER A 414 0.59 -20.48 4.32
CA SER A 414 1.09 -21.49 3.38
C SER A 414 2.22 -21.00 2.47
N GLY A 415 2.37 -19.68 2.32
CA GLY A 415 3.24 -19.04 1.32
C GLY A 415 2.72 -19.16 -0.11
N GLN A 416 1.52 -19.72 -0.32
CA GLN A 416 0.96 -19.94 -1.65
C GLN A 416 0.22 -18.72 -2.18
N ALA A 417 0.06 -18.67 -3.50
CA ALA A 417 -0.76 -17.66 -4.17
C ALA A 417 -2.24 -17.87 -3.85
N ASN A 418 -2.88 -16.86 -3.25
CA ASN A 418 -4.32 -16.79 -3.09
C ASN A 418 -4.94 -15.98 -4.23
N LEU A 419 -5.38 -16.68 -5.27
CA LEU A 419 -5.97 -16.07 -6.46
C LEU A 419 -7.26 -15.27 -6.16
N GLY A 420 -7.97 -15.58 -5.06
CA GLY A 420 -9.16 -14.82 -4.65
C GLY A 420 -8.82 -13.41 -4.14
N ARG A 421 -7.57 -13.18 -3.73
CA ARG A 421 -7.05 -11.90 -3.25
C ARG A 421 -6.29 -11.11 -4.31
N ILE A 422 -6.24 -11.60 -5.56
CA ILE A 422 -5.54 -10.91 -6.65
C ILE A 422 -6.11 -9.51 -6.95
N LEU A 423 -7.39 -9.28 -6.63
CA LEU A 423 -8.04 -7.97 -6.78
C LEU A 423 -7.41 -6.89 -5.89
N GLU A 424 -6.79 -7.27 -4.76
CA GLU A 424 -6.03 -6.35 -3.89
C GLU A 424 -4.86 -5.70 -4.64
N ALA A 425 -4.38 -6.29 -5.73
CA ALA A 425 -3.30 -5.71 -6.54
C ALA A 425 -3.71 -4.42 -7.28
N ASN A 426 -5.01 -4.13 -7.38
CA ASN A 426 -5.54 -2.85 -7.86
C ASN A 426 -5.98 -1.92 -6.71
N ASP A 427 -5.82 -2.33 -5.44
CA ASP A 427 -6.15 -1.48 -4.29
C ASP A 427 -5.04 -0.45 -4.06
N GLU A 428 -5.36 0.80 -4.39
CA GLU A 428 -4.46 1.93 -4.20
C GLU A 428 -4.07 2.14 -2.73
N SER A 429 -4.96 1.84 -1.78
CA SER A 429 -4.68 2.03 -0.35
C SER A 429 -3.64 1.05 0.18
N ALA A 430 -3.63 -0.17 -0.34
CA ALA A 430 -2.61 -1.17 -0.03
C ALA A 430 -1.23 -0.74 -0.55
N ALA A 431 -1.16 -0.26 -1.80
CA ALA A 431 0.08 0.27 -2.37
C ALA A 431 0.59 1.49 -1.60
N GLN A 432 -0.29 2.40 -1.19
CA GLN A 432 0.05 3.58 -0.37
C GLN A 432 0.58 3.19 1.02
N ALA A 433 0.05 2.12 1.63
CA ALA A 433 0.56 1.61 2.90
C ALA A 433 2.00 1.11 2.78
N SER A 434 2.28 0.26 1.78
CA SER A 434 3.64 -0.20 1.50
C SER A 434 4.58 0.94 1.09
N GLY A 435 4.08 1.91 0.31
CA GLY A 435 4.84 3.10 -0.06
C GLY A 435 5.34 3.90 1.14
N ARG A 436 4.53 4.04 2.19
CA ARG A 436 4.95 4.70 3.44
C ARG A 436 6.09 3.95 4.13
N LEU A 437 6.00 2.62 4.22
CA LEU A 437 7.04 1.79 4.81
C LEU A 437 8.35 1.86 4.01
N ILE A 438 8.29 1.84 2.67
CA ILE A 438 9.48 1.98 1.82
C ILE A 438 10.12 3.36 1.99
N ALA A 439 9.32 4.44 2.04
CA ALA A 439 9.84 5.79 2.27
C ALA A 439 10.48 5.93 3.66
N GLU A 440 9.91 5.27 4.67
CA GLU A 440 10.48 5.19 6.01
C GLU A 440 11.80 4.41 6.01
N PHE A 441 11.83 3.21 5.42
CA PHE A 441 13.04 2.42 5.23
C PHE A 441 14.16 3.23 4.56
N GLN A 442 13.86 3.98 3.50
CA GLN A 442 14.86 4.83 2.84
C GLN A 442 15.41 5.89 3.80
N ARG A 443 14.54 6.61 4.52
CA ARG A 443 14.99 7.62 5.50
C ARG A 443 15.87 6.99 6.59
N GLU A 444 15.45 5.86 7.14
CA GLU A 444 16.22 5.14 8.16
C GLU A 444 17.59 4.74 7.66
N LEU A 445 17.66 4.18 6.44
CA LEU A 445 18.91 3.73 5.83
C LEU A 445 19.88 4.90 5.60
N LEU A 446 19.39 6.03 5.07
CA LEU A 446 20.19 7.22 4.81
C LEU A 446 20.73 7.83 6.11
N CYS A 447 19.93 7.83 7.19
CA CYS A 447 20.40 8.25 8.50
C CYS A 447 21.39 7.26 9.13
N ALA A 448 21.18 5.96 8.93
CA ALA A 448 21.99 4.91 9.55
C ALA A 448 23.36 4.70 8.89
N SER A 449 23.51 5.09 7.62
CA SER A 449 24.71 4.82 6.83
C SER A 449 25.13 6.02 5.97
N PRO A 450 26.31 6.62 6.25
CA PRO A 450 26.91 7.62 5.37
C PRO A 450 27.20 7.08 3.95
N GLN A 451 27.49 5.79 3.82
CA GLN A 451 27.72 5.13 2.54
C GLN A 451 26.44 5.11 1.71
N ALA A 452 25.30 4.70 2.30
CA ALA A 452 24.01 4.83 1.61
C ALA A 452 23.70 6.30 1.27
N ALA A 453 23.91 7.22 2.21
CA ALA A 453 23.64 8.65 1.99
C ALA A 453 24.46 9.29 0.87
N SER A 454 25.62 8.72 0.53
CA SER A 454 26.49 9.22 -0.55
C SER A 454 26.33 8.46 -1.88
N ALA A 455 25.70 7.29 -1.86
CA ALA A 455 25.40 6.50 -3.06
C ALA A 455 24.12 7.01 -3.77
N GLN A 456 24.02 6.75 -5.07
CA GLN A 456 22.78 6.95 -5.81
C GLN A 456 21.71 6.02 -5.25
N GLN A 457 20.54 6.58 -4.97
CA GLN A 457 19.38 5.83 -4.51
C GLN A 457 18.52 5.47 -5.70
N ASP A 458 18.39 4.19 -6.01
CA ASP A 458 17.56 3.70 -7.10
C ASP A 458 16.44 2.80 -6.56
N ALA A 459 15.35 2.71 -7.33
CA ALA A 459 14.26 1.82 -7.02
C ALA A 459 13.95 0.89 -8.19
N MET A 460 13.56 -0.33 -7.85
CA MET A 460 13.14 -1.32 -8.82
C MET A 460 11.88 -2.02 -8.32
N GLY A 461 10.85 -2.09 -9.15
CA GLY A 461 9.57 -2.70 -8.79
C GLY A 461 9.15 -3.73 -9.84
N HIS A 462 9.03 -5.00 -9.44
CA HIS A 462 8.47 -6.05 -10.29
C HIS A 462 6.95 -6.11 -10.13
N SER A 463 6.19 -6.13 -11.22
CA SER A 463 4.73 -6.28 -11.17
C SER A 463 4.08 -5.24 -10.24
N TRP A 464 3.32 -5.66 -9.23
CA TRP A 464 2.75 -4.77 -8.21
C TRP A 464 3.81 -3.98 -7.40
N GLY A 465 5.05 -4.46 -7.31
CA GLY A 465 6.14 -3.73 -6.65
C GLY A 465 6.36 -2.33 -7.22
N LEU A 466 6.05 -2.07 -8.50
CA LEU A 466 6.06 -0.72 -9.06
C LEU A 466 5.06 0.22 -8.35
N ALA A 467 3.86 -0.29 -8.05
CA ALA A 467 2.84 0.51 -7.37
C ALA A 467 3.29 0.90 -5.96
N ALA A 468 3.97 -0.01 -5.25
CA ALA A 468 4.58 0.28 -3.95
C ALA A 468 5.73 1.31 -4.07
N ILE A 469 6.62 1.16 -5.05
CA ILE A 469 7.72 2.12 -5.30
C ILE A 469 7.17 3.51 -5.63
N THR A 470 6.25 3.64 -6.56
CA THR A 470 5.68 4.96 -6.93
C THR A 470 4.83 5.54 -5.80
N SER A 471 4.17 4.70 -5.00
CA SER A 471 3.54 5.13 -3.74
C SER A 471 4.55 5.63 -2.71
N SER A 472 5.78 5.11 -2.71
CA SER A 472 6.84 5.61 -1.82
C SER A 472 7.31 7.00 -2.21
N GLU A 473 7.32 7.35 -3.51
CA GLU A 473 7.62 8.71 -3.97
C GLU A 473 6.55 9.70 -3.50
N VAL A 474 5.26 9.28 -3.53
CA VAL A 474 4.14 10.05 -2.95
C VAL A 474 4.34 10.24 -1.44
N ALA A 475 4.88 9.24 -0.75
CA ALA A 475 5.21 9.29 0.68
C ALA A 475 6.53 10.04 0.99
N GLY A 476 7.23 10.54 -0.03
CA GLY A 476 8.42 11.38 0.13
C GLY A 476 9.76 10.72 -0.17
N ALA A 477 9.78 9.45 -0.58
CA ALA A 477 10.99 8.81 -1.08
C ALA A 477 11.52 9.53 -2.33
N ARG A 478 12.84 9.48 -2.54
CA ARG A 478 13.50 10.10 -3.69
C ARG A 478 14.48 9.12 -4.31
N TYR A 479 14.45 9.02 -5.63
CA TYR A 479 15.29 8.12 -6.40
C TYR A 479 15.99 8.87 -7.54
N SER A 480 17.17 8.42 -7.92
CA SER A 480 17.88 8.84 -9.13
C SER A 480 17.27 8.12 -10.34
N GLN A 481 16.98 6.83 -10.18
CA GLN A 481 16.30 6.01 -11.18
C GLN A 481 15.18 5.15 -10.58
N VAL A 482 14.13 4.94 -11.35
CA VAL A 482 13.05 3.99 -11.06
C VAL A 482 12.92 3.02 -12.24
N HIS A 483 13.14 1.73 -11.99
CA HIS A 483 13.00 0.67 -12.99
C HIS A 483 11.75 -0.16 -12.69
N SER A 484 10.80 -0.10 -13.61
CA SER A 484 9.64 -0.98 -13.64
C SER A 484 9.99 -2.28 -14.37
N LEU A 485 9.94 -3.42 -13.69
CA LEU A 485 10.05 -4.74 -14.30
C LEU A 485 8.64 -5.31 -14.47
N ALA A 486 8.08 -5.23 -15.68
CA ALA A 486 6.67 -5.55 -15.96
C ALA A 486 5.71 -4.95 -14.92
N GLY A 487 5.82 -3.65 -14.62
CA GLY A 487 5.08 -3.03 -13.51
C GLY A 487 3.58 -2.88 -13.75
N ALA A 488 2.79 -3.02 -12.68
CA ALA A 488 1.33 -3.00 -12.72
C ALA A 488 0.73 -1.61 -12.94
N GLY A 489 1.18 -0.60 -12.20
CA GLY A 489 0.68 0.76 -12.35
C GLY A 489 1.15 1.70 -11.24
N MET A 490 0.62 2.93 -11.26
CA MET A 490 0.97 4.03 -10.35
C MET A 490 -0.27 4.58 -9.64
N PRO A 491 -0.16 4.99 -8.36
CA PRO A 491 -1.29 5.54 -7.60
C PRO A 491 -1.70 6.92 -8.12
N SER A 492 -2.89 7.40 -7.75
CA SER A 492 -3.56 8.52 -8.42
C SER A 492 -2.90 9.85 -8.10
N GLY A 493 -2.29 9.92 -6.92
CA GLY A 493 -1.49 11.05 -6.47
C GLY A 493 -0.04 11.03 -6.93
N TRP A 494 0.40 10.02 -7.69
CA TRP A 494 1.77 9.98 -8.19
C TRP A 494 1.96 10.93 -9.36
N VAL A 495 3.06 11.68 -9.32
CA VAL A 495 3.54 12.55 -10.37
C VAL A 495 5.03 12.28 -10.52
N PRO A 496 5.55 12.12 -11.75
CA PRO A 496 6.97 11.88 -11.95
C PRO A 496 7.80 13.04 -11.40
N ASN A 497 8.86 12.71 -10.67
CA ASN A 497 9.84 13.67 -10.21
C ASN A 497 10.78 14.06 -11.36
N THR A 498 11.02 15.36 -11.54
CA THR A 498 11.84 15.89 -12.63
C THR A 498 13.31 15.48 -12.56
N ASP A 499 13.79 15.15 -11.36
CA ASP A 499 15.17 14.73 -11.12
C ASP A 499 15.35 13.20 -11.17
N THR A 500 14.26 12.46 -11.38
CA THR A 500 14.24 10.99 -11.43
C THR A 500 14.07 10.51 -12.87
N ARG A 501 14.89 9.54 -13.27
CA ARG A 501 14.72 8.85 -14.56
C ARG A 501 13.84 7.62 -14.39
N TYR A 502 12.85 7.46 -15.26
CA TYR A 502 11.91 6.34 -15.21
C TYR A 502 12.11 5.42 -16.41
N PHE A 503 12.29 4.13 -16.13
CA PHE A 503 12.47 3.10 -17.15
C PHE A 503 11.45 1.98 -16.95
N HIS A 504 10.93 1.46 -18.04
CA HIS A 504 10.06 0.28 -18.02
C HIS A 504 10.64 -0.81 -18.90
N TRP A 505 10.68 -2.01 -18.36
CA TRP A 505 11.26 -3.19 -18.97
C TRP A 505 10.21 -4.29 -18.95
N GLY A 506 9.96 -4.94 -20.07
CA GLY A 506 8.94 -5.99 -20.10
C GLY A 506 8.94 -6.84 -21.35
N TYR A 507 8.29 -7.99 -21.25
CA TYR A 507 7.90 -8.82 -22.37
C TYR A 507 6.39 -8.67 -22.59
N THR A 508 5.87 -9.18 -23.70
CA THR A 508 4.43 -9.46 -23.77
C THR A 508 4.11 -10.54 -22.74
N ASP A 509 3.30 -10.23 -21.74
CA ASP A 509 3.05 -11.06 -20.57
C ASP A 509 1.59 -10.99 -20.06
N ALA A 510 1.23 -11.76 -19.05
CA ALA A 510 -0.13 -11.80 -18.50
C ALA A 510 -0.66 -10.42 -18.06
N LEU A 511 0.22 -9.59 -17.48
CA LEU A 511 -0.15 -8.29 -16.93
C LEU A 511 -0.32 -7.25 -18.03
N SER A 512 0.61 -7.18 -18.98
CA SER A 512 0.53 -6.33 -20.17
C SER A 512 -0.72 -6.63 -21.00
N ILE A 513 -1.15 -7.90 -21.08
CA ILE A 513 -2.42 -8.30 -21.69
C ILE A 513 -3.61 -7.71 -20.93
N ALA A 514 -3.63 -7.84 -19.60
CA ALA A 514 -4.69 -7.26 -18.75
C ALA A 514 -4.72 -5.73 -18.81
N GLN A 515 -3.55 -5.08 -18.82
CA GLN A 515 -3.40 -3.64 -19.01
C GLN A 515 -3.93 -3.19 -20.39
N GLY A 516 -3.66 -3.97 -21.43
CA GLY A 516 -4.22 -3.77 -22.77
C GLY A 516 -5.74 -3.78 -22.78
N ALA A 517 -6.37 -4.63 -21.95
CA ALA A 517 -7.81 -4.70 -21.77
C ALA A 517 -8.40 -3.58 -20.88
N GLY A 518 -7.57 -2.75 -20.24
CA GLY A 518 -8.00 -1.60 -19.44
C GLY A 518 -8.50 -1.91 -18.03
N VAL A 519 -8.19 -3.09 -17.48
CA VAL A 519 -8.68 -3.54 -16.16
C VAL A 519 -7.68 -3.34 -15.02
N VAL A 520 -6.58 -2.62 -15.29
CA VAL A 520 -5.43 -2.49 -14.39
C VAL A 520 -5.16 -1.01 -14.13
N TRP A 521 -5.20 -0.60 -12.86
CA TRP A 521 -4.82 0.75 -12.37
C TRP A 521 -5.47 1.93 -13.13
N ASP A 522 -6.70 1.78 -13.62
CA ASP A 522 -7.40 2.77 -14.47
C ASP A 522 -6.57 3.27 -15.67
N GLY A 523 -5.64 2.44 -16.15
CA GLY A 523 -4.73 2.80 -17.24
C GLY A 523 -3.53 3.66 -16.85
N ARG A 524 -3.30 3.94 -15.56
CA ARG A 524 -2.08 4.57 -15.02
C ARG A 524 -0.95 3.54 -14.96
N ILE A 525 -0.42 3.21 -16.14
CA ILE A 525 0.54 2.12 -16.32
C ILE A 525 1.82 2.65 -17.00
N PRO A 526 2.99 2.06 -16.71
CA PRO A 526 4.26 2.59 -17.17
C PRO A 526 4.38 2.64 -18.71
N THR A 527 3.76 1.71 -19.45
CA THR A 527 3.82 1.70 -20.92
C THR A 527 3.02 2.82 -21.59
N ARG A 528 2.07 3.46 -20.87
CA ARG A 528 1.23 4.56 -21.38
C ARG A 528 1.67 5.93 -20.87
N ASP A 529 2.50 5.97 -19.84
CA ASP A 529 2.99 7.21 -19.27
C ASP A 529 4.26 7.68 -19.99
N SER A 530 4.24 8.91 -20.50
CA SER A 530 5.37 9.46 -21.27
C SER A 530 6.64 9.71 -20.45
N SER A 531 6.56 9.68 -19.12
CA SER A 531 7.74 9.80 -18.25
C SER A 531 8.62 8.56 -18.28
N PHE A 532 8.05 7.38 -18.57
CA PHE A 532 8.77 6.13 -18.64
C PHE A 532 9.37 5.90 -20.03
N SER A 533 10.68 5.68 -20.08
CA SER A 533 11.34 5.09 -21.25
C SER A 533 11.05 3.59 -21.28
N SER A 534 10.15 3.16 -22.18
CA SER A 534 9.70 1.77 -22.26
C SER A 534 10.51 0.94 -23.24
N HIS A 535 10.99 -0.21 -22.78
CA HIS A 535 11.79 -1.20 -23.50
C HIS A 535 11.06 -2.55 -23.46
N LEU A 536 10.50 -2.94 -24.61
CA LEU A 536 9.75 -4.19 -24.76
C LEU A 536 10.56 -5.20 -25.57
N TYR A 537 10.74 -6.39 -25.01
CA TYR A 537 11.49 -7.48 -25.62
C TYR A 537 10.53 -8.50 -26.23
N GLY A 538 10.76 -8.86 -27.49
CA GLY A 538 9.97 -9.88 -28.19
C GLY A 538 10.48 -11.29 -27.92
N ARG A 539 9.56 -12.26 -27.89
CA ARG A 539 9.86 -13.69 -27.74
C ARG A 539 9.15 -14.55 -28.78
N ASP A 540 9.69 -15.74 -28.99
CA ASP A 540 9.00 -16.78 -29.75
C ASP A 540 7.65 -17.09 -29.08
N GLY A 541 6.59 -17.11 -29.88
CA GLY A 541 5.22 -17.27 -29.38
C GLY A 541 4.47 -15.96 -29.11
N ASP A 542 5.10 -14.80 -29.30
CA ASP A 542 4.40 -13.51 -29.31
C ASP A 542 3.61 -13.32 -30.61
N PHE A 543 2.37 -12.84 -30.49
CA PHE A 543 1.49 -12.57 -31.63
C PHE A 543 0.54 -11.40 -31.34
N THR A 544 -0.13 -10.90 -32.37
CA THR A 544 -1.09 -9.80 -32.25
C THR A 544 -2.48 -10.29 -32.62
N LEU A 545 -3.44 -10.15 -31.70
CA LEU A 545 -4.85 -10.34 -32.00
C LEU A 545 -5.45 -9.04 -32.51
N TYR A 546 -5.94 -9.05 -33.74
CA TYR A 546 -6.70 -7.94 -34.31
C TYR A 546 -8.19 -8.16 -34.04
N LEU A 547 -8.80 -7.24 -33.28
CA LEU A 547 -10.24 -7.27 -33.02
C LEU A 547 -10.98 -6.75 -34.26
N PRO A 548 -12.07 -7.41 -34.68
CA PRO A 548 -12.84 -6.98 -35.83
C PRO A 548 -13.42 -5.59 -35.58
N SER A 549 -13.03 -4.62 -36.42
CA SER A 549 -13.68 -3.32 -36.49
C SER A 549 -15.14 -3.56 -36.84
N GLY A 550 -16.07 -3.15 -35.98
CA GLY A 550 -17.49 -3.25 -36.25
C GLY A 550 -17.87 -2.49 -37.52
N ALA A 551 -17.89 -3.18 -38.65
CA ALA A 551 -18.58 -2.77 -39.86
C ALA A 551 -19.52 -3.92 -40.20
N GLY A 552 -20.80 -3.72 -39.92
CA GLY A 552 -21.86 -4.53 -40.52
C GLY A 552 -21.67 -4.57 -42.04
N SER A 553 -22.08 -5.68 -42.63
CA SER A 553 -22.06 -5.92 -44.07
C SER A 553 -22.74 -4.78 -44.84
N ASP A 554 -21.96 -3.81 -45.30
CA ASP A 554 -21.99 -3.22 -46.63
C ASP A 554 -21.10 -1.96 -46.65
N ALA A 555 -20.31 -1.85 -47.72
CA ALA A 555 -19.29 -0.83 -48.00
C ALA A 555 -17.95 -0.97 -47.26
N ALA A 556 -16.95 -1.44 -48.00
CA ALA A 556 -15.54 -1.29 -47.69
C ALA A 556 -15.16 0.20 -47.65
N VAL A 557 -15.36 0.84 -46.50
CA VAL A 557 -14.70 2.10 -46.19
C VAL A 557 -13.32 1.74 -45.65
N PHE A 558 -12.27 2.12 -46.36
CA PHE A 558 -10.89 2.03 -45.87
C PHE A 558 -10.78 2.88 -44.60
N SER A 559 -10.95 2.25 -43.43
CA SER A 559 -10.65 2.90 -42.16
C SER A 559 -9.15 3.16 -42.10
N THR A 560 -8.77 4.43 -42.00
CA THR A 560 -7.38 4.86 -41.79
C THR A 560 -6.90 4.63 -40.35
N ARG A 561 -7.79 4.17 -39.45
CA ARG A 561 -7.40 3.74 -38.11
C ARG A 561 -7.02 2.26 -38.15
N PRO A 562 -5.82 1.89 -37.65
CA PRO A 562 -5.47 0.49 -37.50
C PRO A 562 -6.53 -0.23 -36.65
N PRO A 563 -6.89 -1.48 -36.99
CA PRO A 563 -7.80 -2.28 -36.18
C PRO A 563 -7.26 -2.36 -34.75
N LEU A 564 -8.17 -2.33 -33.76
CA LEU A 564 -7.80 -2.46 -32.36
C LEU A 564 -7.01 -3.77 -32.18
N SER A 565 -5.76 -3.66 -31.78
CA SER A 565 -4.84 -4.79 -31.67
C SER A 565 -4.43 -5.01 -30.22
N ILE A 566 -4.45 -6.27 -29.78
CA ILE A 566 -3.98 -6.68 -28.45
C ILE A 566 -2.73 -7.56 -28.65
N PRO A 567 -1.56 -7.17 -28.13
CA PRO A 567 -0.41 -8.06 -28.09
C PRO A 567 -0.70 -9.23 -27.12
N LEU A 568 -0.40 -10.45 -27.55
CA LEU A 568 -0.60 -11.69 -26.80
C LEU A 568 0.64 -12.57 -26.92
N THR A 569 0.75 -13.55 -26.02
CA THR A 569 1.83 -14.54 -26.05
C THR A 569 1.31 -15.90 -25.62
N THR A 570 1.98 -16.98 -26.04
CA THR A 570 1.65 -18.34 -25.60
C THR A 570 2.16 -18.69 -24.21
N THR A 571 3.07 -17.87 -23.64
CA THR A 571 3.72 -18.11 -22.34
C THR A 571 3.56 -16.91 -21.38
N PRO A 572 2.34 -16.45 -21.08
CA PRO A 572 2.11 -15.14 -20.45
C PRO A 572 2.61 -15.03 -19.01
N ILE A 573 2.52 -16.10 -18.21
CA ILE A 573 2.99 -16.10 -16.81
C ILE A 573 4.52 -16.25 -16.75
N GLU A 574 5.08 -17.08 -17.61
CA GLU A 574 6.53 -17.28 -17.71
C GLU A 574 7.22 -15.98 -18.11
N ASN A 575 6.73 -15.30 -19.15
CA ASN A 575 7.24 -14.00 -19.58
C ASN A 575 7.14 -12.93 -18.48
N HIS A 576 6.07 -12.97 -17.67
CA HIS A 576 5.88 -12.02 -16.57
C HIS A 576 6.94 -12.18 -15.47
N ASN A 577 7.33 -13.42 -15.18
CA ASN A 577 8.36 -13.71 -14.18
C ASN A 577 9.77 -13.57 -14.74
N LEU A 578 9.95 -13.83 -16.05
CA LEU A 578 11.24 -13.79 -16.72
C LEU A 578 11.96 -12.45 -16.56
N ILE A 579 11.24 -11.32 -16.67
CA ILE A 579 11.88 -9.98 -16.57
C ILE A 579 12.54 -9.75 -15.20
N ALA A 580 12.09 -10.47 -14.17
CA ALA A 580 12.60 -10.43 -12.81
C ALA A 580 13.46 -11.66 -12.45
N SER A 581 13.90 -12.43 -13.44
CA SER A 581 14.79 -13.58 -13.25
C SER A 581 16.21 -13.31 -13.77
N GLN A 582 17.15 -14.17 -13.38
CA GLN A 582 18.52 -14.20 -13.91
C GLN A 582 18.69 -15.26 -15.00
N ASP A 583 17.58 -15.73 -15.59
CA ASP A 583 17.63 -16.77 -16.62
C ASP A 583 18.37 -16.28 -17.85
N ALA A 584 19.04 -17.20 -18.56
CA ALA A 584 19.83 -16.87 -19.74
C ALA A 584 18.99 -16.17 -20.84
N GLU A 585 17.70 -16.46 -20.90
CA GLU A 585 16.77 -15.83 -21.84
C GLU A 585 16.46 -14.36 -21.48
N ASN A 586 16.68 -13.95 -20.23
CA ASN A 586 16.51 -12.57 -19.76
C ASN A 586 17.80 -11.73 -19.87
N GLN A 587 18.90 -12.34 -20.32
CA GLN A 587 20.23 -11.71 -20.30
C GLN A 587 20.26 -10.35 -21.02
N SER A 588 19.61 -10.22 -22.18
CA SER A 588 19.58 -8.95 -22.92
C SER A 588 18.91 -7.84 -22.10
N ALA A 589 17.82 -8.15 -21.39
CA ALA A 589 17.14 -7.16 -20.57
C ALA A 589 17.96 -6.77 -19.34
N LEU A 590 18.62 -7.73 -18.70
CA LEU A 590 19.50 -7.48 -17.55
C LEU A 590 20.69 -6.60 -17.93
N GLU A 591 21.30 -6.84 -19.10
CA GLU A 591 22.38 -6.02 -19.63
C GLU A 591 21.93 -4.58 -19.90
N ASP A 592 20.72 -4.40 -20.44
CA ASP A 592 20.14 -3.06 -20.68
C ASP A 592 19.84 -2.33 -19.37
N ILE A 593 19.21 -3.01 -18.41
CA ILE A 593 18.95 -2.48 -17.07
C ILE A 593 20.27 -2.04 -16.42
N TYR A 594 21.28 -2.91 -16.45
CA TYR A 594 22.60 -2.63 -15.88
C TYR A 594 23.29 -1.43 -16.51
N ARG A 595 23.15 -1.25 -17.83
CA ARG A 595 23.69 -0.07 -18.52
C ARG A 595 23.02 1.22 -18.05
N GLU A 596 21.74 1.21 -17.72
CA GLU A 596 21.07 2.39 -17.18
C GLU A 596 21.44 2.65 -15.72
N VAL A 597 21.47 1.61 -14.87
CA VAL A 597 21.89 1.72 -13.46
C VAL A 597 23.26 2.37 -13.34
N ARG A 598 24.20 2.09 -14.27
CA ARG A 598 25.56 2.63 -14.22
C ARG A 598 25.74 4.07 -14.70
N LYS A 599 24.71 4.69 -15.29
CA LYS A 599 24.76 6.08 -15.77
C LYS A 599 24.35 7.01 -14.66
#